data_AF-A0A8S3ERU6-F1
#
_entry.id   AF-A0A8S3ERU6-F1
#
_cell.length_a   1.000
_cell.length_b   1.000
_cell.length_c   1.000
_cell.angle_alpha   90.00
_cell.angle_beta   90.00
_cell.angle_gamma   90.00
#
_symmetry.space_group_name_H-M   'P 1'
#
loop_
_entity.id
_entity.type
_entity.pdbx_description
1 polymer ?
#
loop_
_entity_poly.entity_id
_entity_poly.type
_entity_poly.pdbx_seq_one_letter_code
_entity_poly.pdbx_strand_id
1 'polypeptide(L)' 'MDGKIAALCNERRTNWDEVLQYVTFNYNTSIHATTKQIPFEIMHGRQATLPFDQQDAIISLT' A
#
# COMPACT_ATOMS: atom_id res chain seq x y z
N MET A 1 -9.59 10.98 -2.90
CA MET A 1 -8.44 10.58 -2.04
C MET A 1 -8.59 11.15 -0.62
N ASP A 2 -9.70 11.86 -0.36
CA ASP A 2 -9.71 13.03 0.52
C ASP A 2 -9.98 12.71 2.00
N GLY A 3 -9.90 11.43 2.37
CA GLY A 3 -10.09 10.99 3.76
C GLY A 3 -9.10 9.92 4.25
N LYS A 4 -8.21 9.39 3.39
CA LYS A 4 -7.35 8.26 3.79
C LYS A 4 -6.32 8.64 4.85
N ILE A 5 -5.70 9.82 4.71
CA ILE A 5 -4.75 10.34 5.71
C ILE A 5 -5.48 10.64 7.01
N ALA A 6 -6.65 11.29 6.94
CA ALA A 6 -7.44 11.62 8.12
C ALA A 6 -7.94 10.38 8.88
N ALA A 7 -8.22 9.28 8.18
CA ALA A 7 -8.67 8.03 8.78
C ALA A 7 -7.57 7.28 9.56
N LEU A 8 -6.30 7.45 9.17
CA LEU A 8 -5.17 6.78 9.82
C LEU A 8 -4.44 7.69 10.83
N CYS A 9 -4.64 8.99 10.76
CA CYS A 9 -4.13 9.94 11.76
C CYS A 9 -4.69 9.64 13.16
N ASN A 10 -3.89 9.98 14.17
CA ASN A 10 -4.33 10.03 15.55
C ASN A 10 -5.41 11.11 15.75
N GLU A 11 -6.11 11.07 16.89
CA GLU A 11 -7.20 12.00 17.21
C GLU A 11 -6.76 13.47 17.16
N ARG A 12 -5.49 13.74 17.52
CA ARG A 12 -4.89 15.07 17.53
C ARG A 12 -4.37 15.53 16.16
N ARG A 13 -4.42 14.66 15.14
CA ARG A 13 -3.90 14.87 13.77
C ARG A 13 -2.44 15.32 13.70
N THR A 14 -1.61 14.89 14.65
CA THR A 14 -0.20 15.32 14.73
C THR A 14 0.78 14.40 14.01
N ASN A 15 0.38 13.16 13.71
CA ASN A 15 1.22 12.12 13.11
C ASN A 15 0.88 11.86 11.63
N TRP A 16 0.41 12.89 10.92
CA TRP A 16 -0.01 12.76 9.52
C TRP A 16 1.13 12.35 8.58
N ASP A 17 2.34 12.75 8.92
CA ASP A 17 3.60 12.46 8.24
C ASP A 17 4.01 10.99 8.43
N GLU A 18 3.86 10.45 9.64
CA GLU A 18 4.11 9.05 9.94
C GLU A 18 3.17 8.11 9.17
N VAL A 19 1.91 8.54 8.97
CA VAL A 19 0.90 7.71 8.28
C VAL A 19 0.96 7.82 6.76
N LEU A 20 1.66 8.83 6.23
CA LEU A 20 1.71 9.14 4.80
C LEU A 20 2.27 7.97 3.98
N GLN A 21 3.30 7.30 4.48
CA GLN A 21 3.92 6.15 3.81
C GLN A 21 2.92 5.00 3.61
N TYR A 22 2.07 4.72 4.60
CA TYR A 22 1.08 3.65 4.52
C TYR A 22 -0.04 4.00 3.56
N VAL A 23 -0.52 5.25 3.57
CA VAL A 23 -1.53 5.74 2.62
C VAL A 23 -0.99 5.67 1.19
N THR A 24 0.25 6.09 0.99
CA THR A 24 0.90 6.09 -0.32
C THR A 24 1.08 4.67 -0.85
N PHE A 25 1.55 3.76 0.00
CA PHE A 25 1.67 2.34 -0.35
C PHE A 25 0.30 1.77 -0.75
N ASN A 26 -0.72 1.94 0.09
CA ASN A 26 -2.07 1.47 -0.21
C ASN A 26 -2.62 2.05 -1.51
N TYR A 27 -2.40 3.33 -1.79
CA TYR A 27 -2.83 3.97 -3.02
C TYR A 27 -2.14 3.39 -4.26
N ASN A 28 -0.85 3.09 -4.17
CA ASN A 28 -0.06 2.54 -5.28
C ASN A 28 -0.35 1.06 -5.55
N THR A 29 -0.80 0.30 -4.55
CA THR A 29 -1.09 -1.14 -4.66
C THR A 29 -2.58 -1.47 -4.80
N SER A 30 -3.47 -0.49 -4.67
CA SER A 30 -4.92 -0.69 -4.89
C SER A 30 -5.30 -0.50 -6.35
N ILE A 31 -6.37 -1.20 -6.77
CA ILE A 31 -7.01 -0.97 -8.07
C ILE A 31 -7.61 0.43 -8.10
N HIS A 32 -7.21 1.23 -9.09
CA HIS A 32 -7.76 2.57 -9.27
C HIS A 32 -9.11 2.53 -9.96
N ALA A 33 -10.05 3.33 -9.45
CA ALA A 33 -11.44 3.30 -9.92
C ALA A 33 -11.58 3.67 -11.41
N THR A 34 -10.78 4.63 -11.89
CA THR A 34 -10.83 5.14 -13.27
C THR A 34 -10.17 4.20 -14.27
N THR A 35 -8.97 3.71 -13.96
CA THR A 35 -8.18 2.89 -14.89
C THR A 35 -8.40 1.40 -14.75
N LYS A 36 -9.00 0.95 -13.63
CA LYS A 36 -9.13 -0.47 -13.24
C LYS A 36 -7.79 -1.20 -13.16
N GLN A 37 -6.70 -0.47 -12.96
CA GLN A 37 -5.34 -0.98 -12.90
C GLN A 37 -4.69 -0.63 -11.55
N ILE A 38 -3.63 -1.36 -11.20
CA ILE A 38 -2.81 -1.08 -10.03
C ILE A 38 -1.60 -0.24 -10.47
N PRO A 39 -1.45 1.02 -9.99
CA PRO A 39 -0.38 1.91 -10.46
C PRO A 39 1.02 1.34 -10.30
N PHE A 40 1.31 0.69 -9.15
CA PHE A 40 2.62 0.12 -8.89
C PHE A 40 3.01 -0.91 -9.95
N GLU A 41 2.07 -1.81 -10.30
CA GLU A 41 2.29 -2.87 -11.27
C GLU A 41 2.52 -2.32 -12.67
N ILE A 42 1.73 -1.32 -13.07
CA ILE A 42 1.89 -0.68 -14.38
C ILE A 42 3.25 0.04 -14.48
N MET A 43 3.71 0.67 -13.40
CA MET A 43 4.97 1.41 -13.39
C MET A 43 6.21 0.52 -13.31
N HIS A 44 6.14 -0.60 -12.58
CA HIS A 44 7.32 -1.43 -12.26
C HIS A 44 7.30 -2.81 -12.94
N GLY A 45 6.21 -3.20 -13.59
CA GLY A 45 6.08 -4.51 -14.26
C GLY A 45 6.06 -5.71 -13.33
N ARG A 46 5.85 -5.50 -12.02
CA ARG A 46 5.76 -6.56 -11.00
C ARG A 46 4.74 -6.20 -9.93
N GLN A 47 4.23 -7.22 -9.25
CA GLN A 47 3.41 -7.04 -8.05
C GLN A 47 4.24 -6.44 -6.91
N ALA A 48 3.63 -5.57 -6.10
CA ALA A 48 4.22 -5.12 -4.85
C ALA A 48 4.28 -6.30 -3.88
N THR A 49 5.47 -6.56 -3.34
CA THR A 49 5.72 -7.64 -2.38
C THR A 49 6.39 -7.07 -1.14
N LEU A 50 5.90 -7.46 0.03
CA LEU A 50 6.45 -7.11 1.32
C LEU A 50 7.41 -8.23 1.78
N PRO A 51 8.39 -7.92 2.66
CA PRO A 51 9.36 -8.93 3.12
C PRO A 51 8.73 -10.17 3.76
N PHE A 52 7.53 -10.04 4.33
CA PHE A 52 6.79 -11.15 4.92
C PHE A 52 6.05 -11.99 3.87
N ASP A 53 5.60 -11.41 2.75
CA ASP A 53 4.96 -12.16 1.65
C ASP A 53 5.93 -13.20 1.04
N GLN A 54 7.24 -12.95 1.16
CA GLN A 54 8.27 -13.85 0.67
C GLN A 54 8.51 -15.08 1.59
N GLN A 55 8.09 -15.02 2.85
CA GLN A 55 8.32 -16.11 3.82
C GLN A 55 7.40 -17.31 3.54
N ASP A 56 6.18 -17.07 3.08
CA ASP A 56 5.23 -18.14 2.73
C ASP A 56 5.73 -19.05 1.60
N ALA A 57 6.54 -18.50 0.67
CA ALA A 57 7.17 -19.28 -0.38
C ALA A 57 8.21 -20.28 0.15
N ILE A 58 8.89 -19.94 1.25
CA ILE A 58 9.93 -20.80 1.86
C ILE A 58 9.29 -21.96 2.63
N ILE A 59 8.16 -21.71 3.31
CA ILE A 59 7.46 -22.73 4.10
C ILE A 59 6.76 -23.74 3.18
N SER A 60 6.27 -23.33 2.01
CA SER A 60 5.65 -24.26 1.04
C SER A 60 6.65 -25.20 0.32
N LEU A 61 7.96 -24.97 0.46
CA LEU A 61 9.02 -25.75 -0.18
C LEU A 61 9.65 -26.81 0.76
N THR A 62 9.16 -26.94 2.00
CA THR A 62 9.59 -27.94 2.99
C THR A 62 8.42 -28.83 3.39
#